data_AF-A0A2P8WD13-F1
#
_entry.id   AF-A0A2P8WD13-F1
#
_cell.length_a   1.000
_cell.length_b   1.000
_cell.length_c   1.000
_cell.angle_alpha   90.00
_cell.angle_beta   90.00
_cell.angle_gamma   90.00
#
_symmetry.space_group_name_H-M   'P 1'
#
loop_
_entity.id
_entity.type
_entity.pdbx_description
1 polymer ?
#
loop_
_entity_poly.entity_id
_entity_poly.type
_entity_poly.pdbx_seq_one_letter_code
_entity_poly.pdbx_strand_id
1 'polypeptide(L)'
;MTRYSTQIEMGTAKSCEAPGRWLQTLKRLVRRSGLSACRHHDQRSAQGFTLIELLVVIAIVGILGAIAYPAYLNFSRKAAYAAAKHQMGIVARELRTIEFEKQSYPADTDPNIVPTGVQTWPNSLPYNSTLDYDNWAIGNGLCYVQLAFWGDKNERHYADFVKHAEPGTFAEVEGNLLLGIAIYNCSQANAGPVN
;
A
#
# COMPACT_ATOMS: atom_id res chain seq x y z
N MET A 1 -53.89 -20.82 6.31
CA MET A 1 -52.95 -21.95 6.25
C MET A 1 -51.66 -21.41 5.65
N THR A 2 -50.49 -21.32 6.29
CA THR A 2 -50.00 -21.71 7.61
C THR A 2 -48.76 -20.83 7.84
N ARG A 3 -48.68 -20.11 8.96
CA ARG A 3 -47.47 -19.36 9.38
C ARG A 3 -46.47 -20.36 9.96
N TYR A 4 -45.20 -20.30 9.53
CA TYR A 4 -44.09 -20.94 10.25
C TYR A 4 -43.28 -19.85 10.96
N SER A 5 -43.35 -19.86 12.29
CA SER A 5 -42.48 -19.08 13.18
C SER A 5 -41.31 -19.95 13.62
N THR A 6 -40.08 -19.56 13.30
CA THR A 6 -38.87 -20.11 13.92
C THR A 6 -38.49 -19.25 15.12
N GLN A 7 -38.70 -19.79 16.31
CA GLN A 7 -38.22 -19.23 17.59
C GLN A 7 -36.73 -19.56 17.72
N ILE A 8 -35.90 -18.54 17.92
CA ILE A 8 -34.51 -18.68 18.38
C ILE A 8 -34.53 -18.56 19.90
N GLU A 9 -34.15 -19.63 20.59
CA GLU A 9 -33.98 -19.64 22.04
C GLU A 9 -32.82 -18.71 22.43
N MET A 10 -33.13 -17.64 23.16
CA MET A 10 -32.14 -16.83 23.87
C MET A 10 -31.81 -17.53 25.19
N GLY A 11 -30.59 -18.07 25.29
CA GLY A 11 -30.02 -18.55 26.53
C GLY A 11 -29.90 -17.41 27.54
N THR A 12 -30.67 -17.49 28.62
CA THR A 12 -30.64 -16.54 29.74
C THR A 12 -29.34 -16.65 30.51
N ALA A 13 -28.63 -15.53 30.62
CA ALA A 13 -27.46 -15.36 31.47
C ALA A 13 -27.80 -15.72 32.93
N LYS A 14 -26.94 -16.53 33.55
CA LYS A 14 -27.05 -16.93 34.96
C LYS A 14 -26.79 -15.72 35.86
N SER A 15 -27.69 -15.60 36.84
CA SER A 15 -27.75 -14.67 37.96
C SER A 15 -26.40 -14.33 38.62
N CYS A 16 -26.10 -13.04 38.74
CA CYS A 16 -25.23 -12.48 39.76
C CYS A 16 -26.12 -12.03 40.93
N GLU A 17 -26.05 -12.73 42.06
CA GLU A 17 -26.63 -12.25 43.32
C GLU A 17 -25.61 -12.36 44.45
N ALA A 18 -25.26 -11.21 45.02
CA ALA A 18 -25.18 -11.01 46.47
C ALA A 18 -24.88 -9.53 46.80
N PRO A 19 -25.86 -8.77 47.32
CA PRO A 19 -25.60 -7.61 48.15
C PRO A 19 -26.03 -7.89 49.60
N GLY A 20 -25.08 -7.78 50.53
CA GLY A 20 -25.32 -8.01 51.96
C GLY A 20 -24.35 -7.24 52.83
N ARG A 21 -24.53 -5.92 52.86
CA ARG A 21 -23.82 -4.97 53.74
C ARG A 21 -24.50 -4.93 55.10
N TRP A 22 -24.15 -5.82 56.03
CA TRP A 22 -24.59 -5.72 57.43
C TRP A 22 -23.47 -6.20 58.38
N LEU A 23 -23.17 -5.35 59.36
CA LEU A 23 -22.44 -5.60 60.61
C LEU A 23 -20.90 -5.69 60.52
N GLN A 24 -20.29 -4.50 60.60
CA GLN A 24 -19.08 -4.29 61.40
C GLN A 24 -19.33 -4.76 62.85
N THR A 25 -18.24 -5.08 63.56
CA THR A 25 -18.13 -5.61 64.95
C THR A 25 -18.05 -7.15 64.95
N LEU A 26 -16.87 -7.76 65.07
CA LEU A 26 -16.11 -7.84 66.32
C LEU A 26 -14.60 -7.98 66.06
N LYS A 27 -13.85 -6.96 66.49
CA LYS A 27 -12.43 -7.09 66.81
C LYS A 27 -12.28 -7.97 68.07
N ARG A 28 -11.20 -8.75 68.07
CA ARG A 28 -10.47 -9.33 69.22
C ARG A 28 -11.04 -10.64 69.83
N LEU A 29 -10.29 -11.73 69.60
CA LEU A 29 -9.54 -12.51 70.61
C LEU A 29 -9.46 -13.99 70.20
N VAL A 30 -8.35 -14.42 69.58
CA VAL A 30 -7.61 -15.61 70.02
C VAL A 30 -6.14 -15.39 69.62
N ARG A 31 -5.30 -15.17 70.63
CA ARG A 31 -3.85 -15.23 70.57
C ARG A 31 -3.47 -16.57 71.20
N ARG A 32 -2.90 -17.49 70.42
CA ARG A 32 -2.18 -18.74 70.76
C ARG A 32 -2.23 -19.62 69.51
N SER A 33 -1.21 -20.31 69.04
CA SER A 33 0.16 -20.59 69.47
C SER A 33 0.82 -21.28 68.27
N GLY A 34 2.16 -21.28 68.20
CA GLY A 34 2.93 -21.69 67.02
C GLY A 34 2.49 -23.01 66.37
N LEU A 35 2.08 -22.90 65.10
CA LEU A 35 2.35 -23.90 64.10
C LEU A 35 3.23 -23.24 63.05
N SER A 36 4.52 -23.59 63.09
CA SER A 36 5.45 -23.34 62.00
C SER A 36 4.98 -24.14 60.78
N ALA A 37 4.07 -23.56 60.01
CA ALA A 37 3.88 -23.96 58.63
C ALA A 37 5.16 -23.55 57.89
N CYS A 38 6.02 -24.51 57.57
CA CYS A 38 7.03 -24.33 56.55
C CYS A 38 6.30 -23.91 55.27
N ARG A 39 6.25 -22.59 55.03
CA ARG A 39 5.96 -22.08 53.71
C ARG A 39 7.10 -22.58 52.83
N HIS A 40 6.83 -23.61 52.04
CA HIS A 40 7.53 -23.80 50.78
C HIS A 40 7.32 -22.50 50.02
N HIS A 41 8.27 -21.58 50.16
CA HIS A 41 8.47 -20.51 49.21
C HIS A 41 8.88 -21.25 47.95
N ASP A 42 7.89 -21.56 47.11
CA ASP A 42 8.13 -22.02 45.76
C ASP A 42 8.80 -20.83 45.06
N GLN A 43 10.12 -20.74 45.25
CA GLN A 43 11.01 -19.90 44.49
C GLN A 43 10.91 -20.46 43.07
N ARG A 44 9.84 -20.07 42.36
CA ARG A 44 9.89 -20.02 40.91
C ARG A 44 11.09 -19.14 40.62
N SER A 45 12.20 -19.79 40.31
CA SER A 45 13.42 -19.14 39.90
C SER A 45 13.02 -18.24 38.74
N ALA A 46 12.99 -16.93 39.00
CA ALA A 46 13.02 -15.98 37.92
C ALA A 46 14.40 -16.16 37.28
N GLN A 47 14.49 -17.09 36.33
CA GLN A 47 15.68 -17.26 35.50
C GLN A 47 15.82 -15.97 34.70
N GLY A 48 16.74 -15.11 35.13
CA GLY A 48 17.13 -13.93 34.37
C GLY A 48 17.93 -14.34 33.15
N PHE A 49 17.71 -13.67 32.02
CA PHE A 49 18.56 -13.79 30.84
C PHE A 49 20.00 -13.46 31.20
N THR A 50 20.94 -14.25 30.70
CA THR A 50 22.35 -13.96 30.91
C THR A 50 22.81 -12.84 29.96
N LEU A 51 23.76 -12.02 30.41
CA LEU A 51 24.32 -10.93 29.59
C LEU A 51 24.99 -11.47 28.31
N ILE A 52 25.59 -12.66 28.40
CA ILE A 52 26.19 -13.35 27.25
C ILE A 52 25.15 -13.87 26.26
N GLU A 53 24.00 -14.33 26.73
CA GLU A 53 22.90 -14.80 25.88
C GLU A 53 22.32 -13.65 25.05
N LEU A 54 22.14 -12.48 25.66
CA LEU A 54 21.73 -11.29 24.92
C LEU A 54 22.81 -10.84 23.89
N LEU A 55 24.10 -10.94 24.25
CA LEU A 55 25.20 -10.55 23.39
C LEU A 55 25.28 -11.40 22.11
N VAL A 56 25.11 -12.72 22.24
CA VAL A 56 25.11 -13.61 21.07
C VAL A 56 23.89 -13.35 20.17
N VAL A 57 22.71 -13.07 20.75
CA VAL A 57 21.49 -12.77 19.98
C VAL A 57 21.67 -11.52 19.14
N ILE A 58 22.16 -10.41 19.71
CA ILE A 58 22.38 -9.18 18.94
C ILE A 58 23.47 -9.35 17.89
N ALA A 59 24.48 -10.19 18.15
CA ALA A 59 25.52 -10.50 17.16
C ALA A 59 24.93 -11.23 15.94
N ILE A 60 24.08 -12.25 16.16
CA ILE A 60 23.42 -12.99 15.08
C ILE A 60 22.44 -12.10 14.31
N VAL A 61 21.60 -11.31 15.01
CA VAL A 61 20.67 -10.36 14.37
C VAL A 61 21.43 -9.31 13.56
N GLY A 62 22.58 -8.83 14.04
CA GLY A 62 23.44 -7.90 13.31
C GLY A 62 23.95 -8.48 11.99
N ILE A 63 24.43 -9.74 12.00
CA ILE A 63 24.91 -10.42 10.79
C ILE A 63 23.77 -10.63 9.79
N LEU A 64 22.61 -11.10 10.26
CA LEU A 64 21.43 -11.31 9.40
C LEU A 64 20.92 -9.98 8.84
N GLY A 65 20.84 -8.93 9.67
CA GLY A 65 20.40 -7.60 9.28
C GLY A 65 21.28 -6.97 8.20
N ALA A 66 22.60 -7.15 8.29
CA ALA A 66 23.55 -6.62 7.31
C ALA A 66 23.32 -7.17 5.89
N ILE A 67 22.93 -8.43 5.77
CA ILE A 67 22.65 -9.08 4.47
C ILE A 67 21.20 -8.81 4.03
N ALA A 68 20.25 -8.91 4.96
CA ALA A 68 18.83 -8.82 4.66
C ALA A 68 18.38 -7.39 4.30
N TYR A 69 18.94 -6.37 4.95
CA TYR A 69 18.52 -4.98 4.76
C TYR A 69 18.70 -4.46 3.30
N PRO A 70 19.88 -4.53 2.68
CA PRO A 70 20.05 -4.05 1.30
C PRO A 70 19.19 -4.83 0.29
N ALA A 71 19.02 -6.15 0.51
CA ALA A 71 18.15 -6.96 -0.32
C ALA A 71 16.69 -6.51 -0.21
N TYR A 72 16.20 -6.28 1.01
CA TYR A 72 14.85 -5.77 1.26
C TYR A 72 14.57 -4.45 0.56
N LEU A 73 15.52 -3.50 0.58
CA LEU A 73 15.37 -2.23 -0.14
C LEU A 73 15.18 -2.44 -1.64
N ASN A 74 15.95 -3.34 -2.25
CA ASN A 74 15.81 -3.64 -3.68
C ASN A 74 14.47 -4.32 -4.01
N PHE A 75 13.98 -5.22 -3.14
CA PHE A 75 12.66 -5.84 -3.31
C PHE A 75 11.53 -4.82 -3.20
N SER A 76 11.60 -3.94 -2.21
CA SER A 76 10.64 -2.84 -2.03
C SER A 76 10.60 -1.94 -3.26
N ARG A 77 11.77 -1.57 -3.81
CA ARG A 77 11.84 -0.78 -5.04
C ARG A 77 11.21 -1.49 -6.23
N LYS A 78 11.56 -2.75 -6.47
CA LYS A 78 10.97 -3.54 -7.56
C LYS A 78 9.45 -3.67 -7.44
N ALA A 79 8.93 -3.84 -6.22
CA ALA A 79 7.50 -3.88 -5.96
C ALA A 79 6.82 -2.54 -6.27
N ALA A 80 7.45 -1.42 -5.90
CA ALA A 80 6.97 -0.08 -6.26
C ALA A 80 6.89 0.11 -7.78
N TYR A 81 7.97 -0.17 -8.53
CA TYR A 81 7.93 -0.06 -9.99
C TYR A 81 6.92 -1.02 -10.64
N ALA A 82 6.73 -2.22 -10.10
CA ALA A 82 5.70 -3.14 -10.58
C ALA A 82 4.27 -2.59 -10.37
N ALA A 83 4.01 -1.97 -9.22
CA ALA A 83 2.73 -1.31 -8.94
C ALA A 83 2.49 -0.13 -9.90
N ALA A 84 3.52 0.70 -10.14
CA ALA A 84 3.46 1.80 -11.10
C ALA A 84 3.17 1.30 -12.52
N LYS A 85 3.90 0.27 -13.00
CA LYS A 85 3.64 -0.36 -14.31
C LYS A 85 2.21 -0.84 -14.45
N HIS A 86 1.68 -1.47 -13.41
CA HIS A 86 0.29 -1.94 -13.40
C HIS A 86 -0.71 -0.79 -13.52
N GLN A 87 -0.54 0.28 -12.73
CA GLN A 87 -1.41 1.45 -12.79
C GLN A 87 -1.33 2.17 -14.14
N MET A 88 -0.11 2.39 -14.66
CA MET A 88 0.09 2.96 -16.00
C MET A 88 -0.56 2.12 -17.09
N GLY A 89 -0.51 0.78 -16.97
CA GLY A 89 -1.17 -0.14 -17.91
C GLY A 89 -2.70 0.00 -17.92
N ILE A 90 -3.32 0.25 -16.76
CA ILE A 90 -4.77 0.53 -16.66
C ILE A 90 -5.11 1.84 -17.38
N VAL A 91 -4.39 2.91 -17.07
CA VAL A 91 -4.61 4.23 -17.70
C VAL A 91 -4.37 4.16 -19.21
N ALA A 92 -3.30 3.48 -19.65
CA ALA A 92 -3.00 3.30 -21.08
C ALA A 92 -4.07 2.49 -21.82
N ARG A 93 -4.77 1.59 -21.15
CA ARG A 93 -5.91 0.86 -21.73
C ARG A 93 -7.11 1.79 -21.90
N GLU A 94 -7.41 2.63 -20.91
CA GLU A 94 -8.47 3.63 -21.02
C GLU A 94 -8.17 4.65 -22.11
N LEU A 95 -6.94 5.16 -22.19
CA LEU A 95 -6.53 6.09 -23.24
C LEU A 95 -6.72 5.50 -24.65
N ARG A 96 -6.42 4.21 -24.83
CA ARG A 96 -6.72 3.49 -26.09
C ARG A 96 -8.21 3.36 -26.36
N THR A 97 -9.04 3.20 -25.34
CA THR A 97 -10.50 3.21 -25.50
C THR A 97 -10.99 4.60 -25.90
N ILE A 98 -10.45 5.67 -25.30
CA ILE A 98 -10.76 7.06 -25.68
C ILE A 98 -10.36 7.32 -27.13
N GLU A 99 -9.18 6.89 -27.54
CA GLU A 99 -8.74 6.96 -28.94
C GLU A 99 -9.73 6.25 -29.87
N PHE A 100 -10.15 5.03 -29.52
CA PHE A 100 -11.10 4.28 -30.33
C PHE A 100 -12.46 4.99 -30.48
N GLU A 101 -12.96 5.62 -29.41
CA GLU A 101 -14.25 6.30 -29.39
C GLU A 101 -14.21 7.67 -30.09
N LYS A 102 -13.16 8.45 -29.85
CA LYS A 102 -13.03 9.84 -30.32
C LYS A 102 -12.13 9.99 -31.54
N GLN A 103 -11.59 8.88 -32.04
CA GLN A 103 -10.56 8.82 -33.09
C GLN A 103 -9.31 9.65 -32.77
N SER A 104 -9.11 10.00 -31.50
CA SER A 104 -8.11 10.94 -31.04
C SER A 104 -7.78 10.73 -29.56
N TYR A 105 -6.51 10.90 -29.22
CA TYR A 105 -6.08 10.99 -27.84
C TYR A 105 -6.38 12.38 -27.25
N PRO A 106 -6.57 12.49 -25.91
CA PRO A 106 -6.70 13.77 -25.24
C PRO A 106 -5.54 14.72 -25.55
N ALA A 107 -5.81 16.03 -25.53
CA ALA A 107 -4.75 17.03 -25.65
C ALA A 107 -3.76 16.90 -24.48
N ASP A 108 -2.54 17.35 -24.73
CA ASP A 108 -1.48 17.44 -23.73
C ASP A 108 -1.94 18.21 -22.48
N THR A 109 -1.46 17.79 -21.32
CA THR A 109 -1.81 18.42 -20.05
C THR A 109 -0.56 18.71 -19.23
N ASP A 110 -0.62 19.75 -18.39
CA ASP A 110 0.47 20.01 -17.45
C ASP A 110 0.69 18.81 -16.51
N PRO A 111 1.92 18.65 -15.97
CA PRO A 111 2.23 17.59 -15.04
C PRO A 111 1.25 17.52 -13.87
N ASN A 112 0.80 16.30 -13.53
CA ASN A 112 -0.17 15.99 -12.47
C ASN A 112 -1.61 16.42 -12.77
N ILE A 113 -1.90 16.90 -13.98
CA ILE A 113 -3.27 17.16 -14.41
C ILE A 113 -3.78 15.91 -15.12
N VAL A 114 -5.02 15.52 -14.79
CA VAL A 114 -5.65 14.37 -15.42
C VAL A 114 -6.16 14.77 -16.80
N PRO A 115 -5.81 14.02 -17.87
CA PRO A 115 -6.31 14.30 -19.21
C PRO A 115 -7.83 14.18 -19.29
N THR A 116 -8.44 14.98 -20.17
CA THR A 116 -9.90 15.04 -20.27
C THR A 116 -10.50 13.70 -20.68
N GLY A 117 -11.41 13.18 -19.86
CA GLY A 117 -12.12 11.93 -20.12
C GLY A 117 -11.49 10.68 -19.48
N VAL A 118 -10.31 10.81 -18.87
CA VAL A 118 -9.68 9.72 -18.11
C VAL A 118 -10.26 9.67 -16.69
N GLN A 119 -10.77 8.51 -16.28
CA GLN A 119 -11.36 8.26 -14.96
C GLN A 119 -10.49 7.36 -14.09
N THR A 120 -9.62 6.55 -14.68
CA THR A 120 -8.80 5.56 -13.96
C THR A 120 -7.48 6.13 -13.42
N TRP A 121 -7.35 7.46 -13.37
CA TRP A 121 -6.13 8.11 -12.92
C TRP A 121 -5.81 7.79 -11.45
N PRO A 122 -4.60 7.31 -11.13
CA PRO A 122 -4.27 6.89 -9.78
C PRO A 122 -4.09 8.10 -8.84
N ASN A 123 -4.81 8.09 -7.71
CA ASN A 123 -4.66 9.10 -6.65
C ASN A 123 -3.47 8.85 -5.73
N SER A 124 -2.89 7.64 -5.78
CA SER A 124 -1.74 7.27 -4.98
C SER A 124 -0.82 6.38 -5.79
N LEU A 125 0.43 6.79 -5.86
CA LEU A 125 1.51 6.07 -6.49
C LEU A 125 2.64 5.85 -5.47
N PRO A 126 3.50 4.85 -5.70
CA PRO A 126 4.74 4.71 -4.94
C PRO A 126 5.56 6.00 -4.96
N TYR A 127 6.36 6.22 -3.91
CA TYR A 127 7.21 7.41 -3.73
C TYR A 127 6.49 8.75 -3.65
N ASN A 128 5.18 8.77 -3.38
CA ASN A 128 4.36 10.00 -3.46
C ASN A 128 4.53 10.71 -4.81
N SER A 129 4.69 9.88 -5.84
CA SER A 129 4.88 10.30 -7.21
C SER A 129 3.54 10.61 -7.88
N THR A 130 3.62 11.10 -9.09
CA THR A 130 2.51 11.46 -9.96
C THR A 130 2.72 10.84 -11.33
N LEU A 131 1.63 10.60 -12.06
CA LEU A 131 1.74 10.35 -13.48
C LEU A 131 1.80 11.68 -14.22
N ASP A 132 2.50 11.65 -15.34
CA ASP A 132 2.49 12.70 -16.34
C ASP A 132 2.02 12.09 -17.66
N TYR A 133 1.09 12.78 -18.31
CA TYR A 133 0.54 12.35 -19.59
C TYR A 133 1.00 13.35 -20.62
N ASP A 134 1.67 12.85 -21.64
CA ASP A 134 2.15 13.70 -22.70
C ASP A 134 1.56 13.31 -24.05
N ASN A 135 1.19 14.33 -24.82
CA ASN A 135 0.79 14.20 -26.21
C ASN A 135 1.36 15.32 -27.08
N TRP A 136 2.42 15.03 -27.82
CA TRP A 136 3.09 16.03 -28.66
C TRP A 136 3.30 15.58 -30.10
N ALA A 137 3.42 16.56 -30.99
CA ALA A 137 3.75 16.32 -32.38
C ALA A 137 5.25 15.99 -32.55
N ILE A 138 5.55 14.90 -33.25
CA ILE A 138 6.92 14.44 -33.55
C ILE A 138 7.39 14.80 -34.96
N GLY A 139 6.61 15.63 -35.68
CA GLY A 139 6.84 15.98 -37.07
C GLY A 139 6.18 15.00 -38.04
N ASN A 140 6.23 15.31 -39.34
CA ASN A 140 5.59 14.52 -40.42
C ASN A 140 4.08 14.28 -40.24
N GLY A 141 3.39 15.16 -39.49
CA GLY A 141 1.97 14.99 -39.15
C GLY A 141 1.70 13.87 -38.15
N LEU A 142 2.72 13.34 -37.49
CA LEU A 142 2.59 12.30 -36.46
C LEU A 142 2.64 12.89 -35.06
N CYS A 143 1.82 12.34 -34.18
CA CYS A 143 1.73 12.65 -32.77
C CYS A 143 2.12 11.41 -31.97
N TYR A 144 2.75 11.63 -30.82
CA TYR A 144 3.21 10.58 -29.93
C TYR A 144 2.58 10.76 -28.56
N VAL A 145 2.14 9.64 -27.99
CA VAL A 145 1.48 9.62 -26.69
C VAL A 145 2.28 8.73 -25.74
N GLN A 146 2.52 9.24 -24.54
CA GLN A 146 3.16 8.48 -23.48
C GLN A 146 2.55 8.75 -22.12
N LEU A 147 2.85 7.83 -21.20
CA LEU A 147 2.69 8.05 -19.77
C LEU A 147 4.05 7.98 -19.09
N ALA A 148 4.23 8.84 -18.12
CA ALA A 148 5.46 9.05 -17.41
C ALA A 148 5.22 8.91 -15.91
N PHE A 149 6.12 8.24 -15.21
CA PHE A 149 6.09 8.04 -13.77
C PHE A 149 7.43 8.41 -13.17
N TRP A 150 7.40 9.27 -12.15
CA TRP A 150 8.59 9.67 -11.39
C TRP A 150 8.92 8.57 -10.37
N GLY A 151 10.12 8.00 -10.41
CA GLY A 151 10.45 6.90 -9.51
C GLY A 151 11.07 7.33 -8.18
N ASP A 152 12.07 6.57 -7.73
CA ASP A 152 12.65 6.71 -6.38
C ASP A 152 13.56 7.94 -6.22
N LYS A 153 13.94 8.58 -7.34
CA LYS A 153 14.71 9.82 -7.34
C LYS A 153 13.77 11.01 -7.45
N ASN A 154 14.04 12.05 -6.65
CA ASN A 154 13.27 13.30 -6.66
C ASN A 154 13.79 14.30 -7.72
N GLU A 155 14.56 13.82 -8.69
CA GLU A 155 15.18 14.62 -9.74
C GLU A 155 14.23 14.71 -10.92
N ARG A 156 13.46 15.81 -10.99
CA ARG A 156 12.47 16.01 -12.04
C ARG A 156 13.08 16.56 -13.33
N HIS A 157 13.87 15.76 -14.03
CA HIS A 157 14.45 16.19 -15.31
C HIS A 157 13.47 15.99 -16.45
N TYR A 158 12.80 17.07 -16.87
CA TYR A 158 11.87 17.05 -18.02
C TYR A 158 12.48 16.41 -19.27
N ALA A 159 13.78 16.60 -19.51
CA ALA A 159 14.49 16.01 -20.64
C ALA A 159 14.46 14.47 -20.69
N ASP A 160 14.30 13.79 -19.55
CA ASP A 160 14.16 12.33 -19.52
C ASP A 160 12.80 11.85 -20.02
N PHE A 161 11.78 12.70 -19.93
CA PHE A 161 10.42 12.42 -20.39
C PHE A 161 10.24 12.72 -21.87
N VAL A 162 11.15 13.46 -22.50
CA VAL A 162 11.14 13.64 -23.97
C VAL A 162 11.62 12.37 -24.71
N LYS A 163 11.98 11.29 -23.99
CA LYS A 163 12.44 10.03 -24.59
C LYS A 163 11.25 9.19 -25.04
N HIS A 164 11.19 8.94 -26.33
CA HIS A 164 10.18 8.07 -26.95
C HIS A 164 10.43 6.59 -26.59
N ALA A 165 9.66 6.05 -25.65
CA ALA A 165 9.55 4.61 -25.48
C ALA A 165 8.82 3.99 -26.68
N GLU A 166 9.20 2.78 -27.11
CA GLU A 166 8.46 2.12 -28.19
C GLU A 166 7.00 1.89 -27.74
N PRO A 167 6.00 2.15 -28.60
CA PRO A 167 4.60 1.95 -28.25
C PRO A 167 4.32 0.54 -27.69
N GLY A 168 3.61 0.47 -26.57
CA GLY A 168 3.31 -0.76 -25.85
C GLY A 168 4.43 -1.28 -24.94
N THR A 169 5.57 -0.60 -24.87
CA THR A 169 6.71 -1.00 -24.04
C THR A 169 6.96 -0.02 -22.90
N PHE A 170 7.55 -0.55 -21.82
CA PHE A 170 8.04 0.26 -20.71
C PHE A 170 9.53 0.52 -20.89
N ALA A 171 9.95 1.76 -20.78
CA ALA A 171 11.36 2.16 -20.72
C ALA A 171 11.69 2.69 -19.32
N GLU A 172 12.82 2.28 -18.77
CA GLU A 172 13.34 2.81 -17.51
C GLU A 172 14.47 3.79 -17.82
N VAL A 173 14.34 5.03 -17.34
CA VAL A 173 15.29 6.10 -17.62
C VAL A 173 15.67 6.76 -16.31
N GLU A 174 16.90 6.53 -15.86
CA GLU A 174 17.49 7.21 -14.69
C GLU A 174 16.73 7.03 -13.37
N GLY A 175 15.86 6.02 -13.26
CA GLY A 175 14.96 5.83 -12.11
C GLY A 175 13.57 6.43 -12.34
N ASN A 176 13.22 6.74 -13.58
CA ASN A 176 11.86 7.05 -14.01
C ASN A 176 11.34 5.91 -14.90
N LEU A 177 10.03 5.83 -15.03
CA LEU A 177 9.37 4.83 -15.86
C LEU A 177 8.51 5.52 -16.92
N LEU A 178 8.76 5.18 -18.18
CA LEU A 178 8.02 5.66 -19.33
C LEU A 178 7.23 4.51 -19.94
N LEU A 179 6.02 4.79 -20.40
CA LEU A 179 5.19 3.88 -21.17
C LEU A 179 4.80 4.57 -22.46
N GLY A 180 5.35 4.09 -23.57
CA GLY A 180 4.90 4.52 -24.89
C GLY A 180 3.51 3.93 -25.14
N ILE A 181 2.54 4.77 -25.52
CA ILE A 181 1.18 4.30 -25.79
C ILE A 181 1.00 4.06 -27.29
N ALA A 182 1.20 5.11 -28.10
CA ALA A 182 0.93 5.06 -29.53
C ALA A 182 1.68 6.15 -30.30
N ILE A 183 1.85 5.90 -31.61
CA ILE A 183 2.15 6.91 -32.62
C ILE A 183 0.94 6.95 -33.55
N TYR A 184 0.36 8.13 -33.76
CA TYR A 184 -0.85 8.30 -34.55
C TYR A 184 -0.78 9.56 -35.41
N ASN A 185 -1.70 9.72 -36.36
CA ASN A 185 -1.73 10.90 -37.21
C ASN A 185 -2.42 12.07 -36.50
N CYS A 186 -1.72 13.18 -36.30
CA CYS A 186 -2.24 14.37 -35.62
C CYS A 186 -3.49 14.95 -36.28
N SER A 187 -3.70 14.74 -37.59
CA SER A 187 -4.92 15.20 -38.27
C SER A 187 -6.19 14.52 -37.75
N GLN A 188 -6.07 13.30 -37.22
CA GLN A 188 -7.17 12.59 -36.57
C GLN A 188 -7.52 13.20 -35.20
N ALA A 189 -6.60 13.95 -34.57
CA ALA A 189 -6.86 14.69 -33.33
C ALA A 189 -7.93 15.79 -33.47
N ASN A 190 -8.14 16.30 -34.69
CA ASN A 190 -9.10 17.38 -35.00
C ASN A 190 -10.39 16.89 -35.66
N ALA A 191 -10.51 15.59 -35.93
CA ALA A 191 -11.77 15.00 -36.37
C ALA A 191 -12.64 14.79 -35.13
N GLY A 192 -13.32 15.86 -34.70
CA GLY A 192 -14.37 15.77 -33.67
C GLY A 192 -15.40 14.68 -34.01
N PRO A 193 -16.23 14.27 -33.03
CA PRO A 193 -17.12 13.12 -33.17
C PRO A 193 -17.95 13.25 -34.44
N VAL A 194 -17.85 12.24 -35.32
CA VAL A 194 -18.75 12.10 -36.45
C VAL A 194 -20.12 11.75 -35.87
N ASN A 195 -20.99 12.77 -35.78
CA ASN A 195 -22.39 12.63 -35.37
C ASN A 195 -23.14 11.62 -36.24
#